data_AF-A0A841URH4-F1
#
_entry.id   AF-A0A841URH4-F1
#
_cell.length_a   1.000
_cell.length_b   1.000
_cell.length_c   1.000
_cell.angle_alpha   90.00
_cell.angle_beta   90.00
_cell.angle_gamma   90.00
#
_symmetry.space_group_name_H-M   'P 1'
#
loop_
_entity.id
_entity.type
_entity.pdbx_description
1 polymer ?
#
loop_
_entity_poly.entity_id
_entity_poly.type
_entity_poly.pdbx_seq_one_letter_code
_entity_poly.pdbx_strand_id
1 'polypeptide(L)'
;MKASSLVFSLVLGIAASTLTNSLPENLTFNSRKILAQDQAPSCPLPPDIAITFRNSECQAVTLEKPQTFFRYYSDENYKKGRFLTTDQYTTNVEVIRNLALDQKWNPPNQATKVVSVTLPAGTTVYQGIVAPQNPADCYPGGGQQTFIKDSRDANIQWGEGRAITVTSLSCR
;
A
#
# COMPACT_ATOMS: atom_id res chain seq x y z
N MET A 1 -53.86 48.55 5.78
CA MET A 1 -53.57 49.76 6.61
C MET A 1 -52.06 50.01 6.45
N LYS A 2 -51.58 51.01 5.68
CA LYS A 2 -51.18 52.38 6.14
C LYS A 2 -50.43 52.32 7.48
N ALA A 3 -49.24 52.90 7.71
CA ALA A 3 -48.52 54.04 7.11
C ALA A 3 -47.03 53.90 7.55
N SER A 4 -46.03 54.20 6.72
CA SER A 4 -45.31 55.50 6.57
C SER A 4 -44.69 56.12 7.83
N SER A 5 -43.52 56.75 7.59
CA SER A 5 -42.88 57.85 8.33
C SER A 5 -41.90 57.48 9.45
N LEU A 6 -40.80 58.20 9.70
CA LEU A 6 -40.17 59.39 9.11
C LEU A 6 -38.73 59.48 9.66
N VAL A 7 -37.87 60.22 8.96
CA VAL A 7 -36.48 60.57 9.30
C VAL A 7 -36.45 61.77 10.27
N PHE A 8 -35.23 62.10 10.79
CA PHE A 8 -34.75 63.34 11.48
C PHE A 8 -34.60 63.19 13.02
N SER A 9 -33.52 63.55 13.73
CA SER A 9 -32.30 64.39 13.54
C SER A 9 -31.23 63.97 14.59
N LEU A 10 -29.92 63.96 14.29
CA LEU A 10 -28.88 64.98 14.64
C LEU A 10 -28.91 65.46 16.12
N VAL A 11 -27.86 65.30 16.96
CA VAL A 11 -26.70 66.22 17.11
C VAL A 11 -25.72 65.77 18.23
N LEU A 12 -24.40 65.95 17.98
CA LEU A 12 -23.20 66.18 18.85
C LEU A 12 -22.99 65.42 20.19
N GLY A 13 -21.79 65.01 20.61
CA GLY A 13 -20.44 65.26 20.08
C GLY A 13 -19.31 64.70 20.98
N ILE A 14 -18.11 64.64 20.36
CA ILE A 14 -16.72 64.78 20.89
C ILE A 14 -16.29 64.12 22.22
N ALA A 15 -15.37 63.15 22.10
CA ALA A 15 -14.04 63.21 22.74
C ALA A 15 -13.09 62.18 22.10
N ALA A 16 -11.90 62.64 21.73
CA ALA A 16 -10.84 61.85 21.12
C ALA A 16 -9.91 61.27 22.20
N SER A 17 -9.50 60.00 22.03
CA SER A 17 -8.23 59.49 22.51
C SER A 17 -7.79 58.32 21.62
N THR A 18 -6.96 58.64 20.62
CA THR A 18 -6.27 57.66 19.80
C THR A 18 -5.08 57.10 20.56
N LEU A 19 -5.19 55.85 21.04
CA LEU A 19 -4.03 55.05 21.42
C LEU A 19 -3.64 54.20 20.21
N THR A 20 -2.57 54.62 19.54
CA THR A 20 -1.88 53.86 18.51
C THR A 20 -1.11 52.72 19.17
N ASN A 21 -1.59 51.48 19.02
CA ASN A 21 -0.73 50.31 19.19
C ASN A 21 -0.03 50.04 17.86
N SER A 22 1.24 50.42 17.79
CA SER A 22 2.18 50.03 16.77
C SER A 22 2.40 48.51 16.82
N LEU A 23 1.97 47.80 15.78
CA LEU A 23 2.45 46.45 15.49
C LEU A 23 3.83 46.57 14.82
N PRO A 24 4.85 45.80 15.23
CA PRO A 24 6.10 45.77 14.51
C PRO A 24 5.94 45.03 13.16
N GLU A 25 6.06 45.78 12.07
CA GLU A 25 6.44 45.26 10.76
C GLU A 25 7.87 44.70 10.84
N ASN A 26 7.99 43.37 10.92
CA ASN A 26 9.03 42.57 10.25
C ASN A 26 9.10 41.18 10.89
N LEU A 27 8.16 40.31 10.50
CA LEU A 27 8.46 38.90 10.41
C LEU A 27 8.71 38.60 8.93
N THR A 28 9.94 38.86 8.48
CA THR A 28 10.47 38.20 7.29
C THR A 28 10.56 36.71 7.60
N PHE A 29 9.45 36.00 7.40
CA PHE A 29 9.47 34.55 7.26
C PHE A 29 10.28 34.27 6.01
N ASN A 30 11.54 33.87 6.22
CA ASN A 30 12.28 33.11 5.25
C ASN A 30 11.50 31.81 5.02
N SER A 31 10.52 31.85 4.12
CA SER A 31 9.97 30.66 3.48
C SER A 31 11.08 30.07 2.62
N ARG A 32 12.06 29.45 3.29
CA ARG A 32 12.54 28.16 2.79
C ARG A 32 11.29 27.32 2.74
N LYS A 33 10.71 27.27 1.54
CA LYS A 33 9.73 26.30 1.10
C LYS A 33 10.33 24.95 1.49
N ILE A 34 10.04 24.49 2.70
CA ILE A 34 10.20 23.09 3.06
C ILE A 34 9.21 22.44 2.13
N LEU A 35 9.70 22.03 0.97
CA LEU A 35 9.03 21.07 0.14
C LEU A 35 8.87 19.88 1.08
N ALA A 36 7.66 19.72 1.63
CA ALA A 36 7.17 18.41 1.92
C ALA A 36 7.34 17.66 0.59
N GLN A 37 8.47 16.95 0.46
CA GLN A 37 8.58 15.94 -0.54
C GLN A 37 7.54 14.94 -0.10
N ASP A 38 6.34 15.04 -0.68
CA ASP A 38 5.53 13.86 -0.93
C ASP A 38 6.50 12.88 -1.61
N GLN A 39 7.10 12.00 -0.81
CA GLN A 39 7.84 10.88 -1.31
C GLN A 39 6.80 10.06 -2.05
N ALA A 40 6.71 10.28 -3.35
CA ALA A 40 5.94 9.44 -4.23
C ALA A 40 6.31 7.98 -3.92
N PRO A 41 5.34 7.05 -3.92
CA PRO A 41 5.60 5.65 -3.66
C PRO A 41 6.84 5.22 -4.46
N SER A 42 7.86 4.73 -3.77
CA SER A 42 9.13 4.38 -4.44
C SER A 42 8.98 3.15 -5.34
N CYS A 43 7.86 2.45 -5.22
CA CYS A 43 7.48 1.34 -6.07
C CYS A 43 7.07 1.83 -7.47
N PRO A 44 7.81 1.47 -8.55
CA PRO A 44 7.49 1.88 -9.92
C PRO A 44 6.37 1.01 -10.53
N LEU A 45 5.24 0.94 -9.84
CA LEU A 45 4.01 0.23 -10.21
C LEU A 45 2.78 1.14 -10.03
N PRO A 46 1.66 0.82 -10.70
CA PRO A 46 0.39 1.47 -10.43
C PRO A 46 0.00 1.43 -8.93
N PRO A 47 -0.65 2.49 -8.39
CA PRO A 47 -0.95 2.59 -6.96
C PRO A 47 -1.71 1.40 -6.35
N ASP A 48 -2.61 0.78 -7.12
CA ASP A 48 -3.40 -0.40 -6.71
C ASP A 48 -2.55 -1.65 -6.50
N ILE A 49 -1.37 -1.73 -7.15
CA ILE A 49 -0.39 -2.78 -6.90
C ILE A 49 0.65 -2.32 -5.88
N ALA A 50 1.11 -1.07 -5.96
CA ALA A 50 2.10 -0.51 -5.05
C ALA A 50 1.64 -0.62 -3.58
N ILE A 51 0.36 -0.38 -3.29
CA ILE A 51 -0.21 -0.49 -1.94
C ILE A 51 -0.09 -1.90 -1.32
N THR A 52 0.14 -2.94 -2.12
CA THR A 52 0.37 -4.30 -1.62
C THR A 52 1.77 -4.46 -0.99
N PHE A 53 2.67 -3.51 -1.26
CA PHE A 53 3.99 -3.42 -0.64
C PHE A 53 3.96 -2.44 0.52
N ARG A 54 4.70 -2.75 1.58
CA ARG A 54 4.83 -1.94 2.78
C ARG A 54 5.27 -0.53 2.39
N ASN A 55 4.58 0.48 2.92
CA ASN A 55 4.77 1.90 2.60
C ASN A 55 4.64 2.25 1.11
N SER A 56 4.07 1.35 0.29
CA SER A 56 4.08 1.45 -1.18
C SER A 56 5.50 1.49 -1.77
N GLU A 57 6.44 0.77 -1.17
CA GLU A 57 7.85 0.72 -1.55
C GLU A 57 8.23 -0.64 -2.15
N CYS A 58 8.77 -0.63 -3.37
CA CYS A 58 9.31 -1.82 -4.02
C CYS A 58 10.41 -1.43 -5.00
N GLN A 59 11.31 -2.36 -5.31
CA GLN A 59 12.37 -2.17 -6.28
C GLN A 59 12.09 -2.96 -7.57
N ALA A 60 12.20 -2.30 -8.73
CA ALA A 60 12.27 -3.01 -10.00
C ALA A 60 13.65 -3.62 -10.17
N VAL A 61 13.71 -4.93 -10.40
CA VAL A 61 14.94 -5.70 -10.59
C VAL A 61 14.80 -6.53 -11.86
N THR A 62 15.74 -6.39 -12.79
CA THR A 62 15.83 -7.29 -13.95
C THR A 62 16.74 -8.45 -13.58
N LEU A 63 16.23 -9.68 -13.70
CA LEU A 63 16.97 -10.88 -13.36
C LEU A 63 18.10 -11.14 -14.36
N GLU A 64 19.33 -11.24 -13.89
CA GLU A 64 20.50 -11.55 -14.74
C GLU A 64 20.59 -13.03 -15.13
N LYS A 65 19.98 -13.90 -14.32
CA LYS A 65 19.94 -15.36 -14.50
C LYS A 65 18.55 -15.88 -14.12
N PRO A 66 18.16 -17.09 -14.56
CA PRO A 66 16.92 -17.69 -14.09
C PRO A 66 16.88 -17.77 -12.56
N GLN A 67 15.75 -17.43 -11.96
CA GLN A 67 15.58 -17.45 -10.51
C GLN A 67 14.27 -18.14 -10.14
N THR A 68 14.34 -19.01 -9.12
CA THR A 68 13.18 -19.73 -8.58
C THR A 68 12.56 -18.95 -7.43
N PHE A 69 11.23 -18.86 -7.47
CA PHE A 69 10.36 -18.31 -6.46
C PHE A 69 9.32 -19.35 -6.04
N PHE A 70 8.47 -19.00 -5.11
CA PHE A 70 7.36 -19.79 -4.60
C PHE A 70 6.06 -19.02 -4.71
N ARG A 71 4.99 -19.75 -4.99
CA ARG A 71 3.63 -19.22 -4.93
C ARG A 71 2.74 -20.15 -4.12
N TYR A 72 2.08 -19.57 -3.12
CA TYR A 72 1.11 -20.24 -2.30
C TYR A 72 -0.32 -19.99 -2.83
N TYR A 73 -1.10 -21.06 -2.91
CA TYR A 73 -2.43 -21.04 -3.51
C TYR A 73 -3.33 -22.13 -2.92
N SER A 74 -4.62 -22.09 -3.24
CA SER A 74 -5.60 -23.10 -2.80
C SER A 74 -6.40 -23.67 -3.97
N ASP A 75 -6.78 -22.81 -4.91
CA ASP A 75 -7.52 -23.16 -6.13
C ASP A 75 -6.56 -23.22 -7.32
N GLU A 76 -6.62 -24.30 -8.10
CA GLU A 76 -5.78 -24.56 -9.27
C GLU A 76 -5.91 -23.48 -10.35
N ASN A 77 -7.07 -22.84 -10.49
CA ASN A 77 -7.28 -21.74 -11.42
C ASN A 77 -6.36 -20.54 -11.12
N TYR A 78 -5.98 -20.37 -9.85
CA TYR A 78 -5.12 -19.31 -9.36
C TYR A 78 -3.66 -19.75 -9.13
N LYS A 79 -3.30 -20.99 -9.51
CA LYS A 79 -1.92 -21.51 -9.43
C LYS A 79 -0.93 -20.57 -10.12
N LYS A 80 -1.28 -20.03 -11.29
CA LYS A 80 -0.42 -19.16 -12.12
C LYS A 80 -0.69 -17.65 -11.92
N GLY A 81 -0.64 -17.17 -10.68
CA GLY A 81 -0.86 -15.77 -10.34
C GLY A 81 0.42 -14.93 -10.28
N ARG A 82 0.26 -13.61 -10.17
CA ARG A 82 1.35 -12.61 -10.33
C ARG A 82 2.18 -12.31 -9.09
N PHE A 83 1.71 -12.73 -7.91
CA PHE A 83 2.41 -12.52 -6.65
C PHE A 83 3.15 -13.81 -6.25
N LEU A 84 4.45 -13.66 -6.00
CA LEU A 84 5.43 -14.69 -5.68
C LEU A 84 6.21 -14.28 -4.42
N THR A 85 7.02 -15.18 -3.88
CA THR A 85 7.97 -14.91 -2.79
C THR A 85 9.21 -15.80 -2.92
N THR A 86 10.35 -15.41 -2.35
CA THR A 86 11.50 -16.31 -2.13
C THR A 86 11.42 -17.03 -0.80
N ASP A 87 10.56 -16.55 0.10
CA ASP A 87 10.41 -17.14 1.43
C ASP A 87 9.68 -18.47 1.32
N GLN A 88 10.13 -19.43 2.11
CA GLN A 88 9.47 -20.72 2.26
C GLN A 88 8.92 -20.83 3.67
N TYR A 89 7.60 -21.03 3.73
CA TYR A 89 6.84 -21.29 4.93
C TYR A 89 6.43 -22.76 4.97
N THR A 90 6.32 -23.28 6.19
CA THR A 90 5.98 -24.68 6.46
C THR A 90 4.47 -24.87 6.62
N THR A 91 3.81 -23.90 7.24
CA THR A 91 2.37 -23.96 7.54
C THR A 91 1.57 -22.90 6.79
N ASN A 92 0.31 -23.19 6.49
CA ASN A 92 -0.60 -22.20 5.89
C ASN A 92 -0.76 -20.94 6.77
N VAL A 93 -0.74 -21.07 8.10
CA VAL A 93 -0.83 -19.93 9.02
C VAL A 93 0.36 -18.99 8.85
N GLU A 94 1.58 -19.52 8.72
CA GLU A 94 2.76 -18.69 8.42
C GLU A 94 2.60 -17.96 7.09
N VAL A 95 2.15 -18.66 6.04
CA VAL A 95 1.93 -18.07 4.72
C VAL A 95 0.90 -16.93 4.81
N ILE A 96 -0.26 -17.21 5.38
CA ILE A 96 -1.38 -16.27 5.44
C ILE A 96 -0.98 -15.01 6.21
N ARG A 97 -0.26 -15.16 7.33
CA ARG A 97 0.16 -14.02 8.15
C ARG A 97 1.26 -13.20 7.49
N ASN A 98 2.32 -13.85 6.99
CA ASN A 98 3.47 -13.15 6.41
C ASN A 98 3.16 -12.56 5.02
N LEU A 99 2.30 -13.22 4.24
CA LEU A 99 1.89 -12.76 2.91
C LEU A 99 0.52 -12.04 2.91
N ALA A 100 -0.01 -11.74 4.09
CA ALA A 100 -1.28 -11.03 4.29
C ALA A 100 -2.41 -11.52 3.37
N LEU A 101 -2.62 -12.84 3.32
CA LEU A 101 -3.67 -13.43 2.49
C LEU A 101 -5.02 -13.27 3.20
N ASP A 102 -5.81 -12.27 2.81
CA ASP A 102 -7.12 -12.05 3.42
C ASP A 102 -8.06 -13.22 3.09
N GLN A 103 -8.60 -13.85 4.13
CA GLN A 103 -9.48 -15.01 4.01
C GLN A 103 -10.91 -14.64 3.58
N LYS A 104 -11.22 -13.35 3.45
CA LYS A 104 -12.48 -12.84 2.89
C LYS A 104 -12.46 -12.75 1.36
N TRP A 105 -11.31 -12.96 0.71
CA TRP A 105 -11.25 -13.05 -0.74
C TRP A 105 -12.16 -14.14 -1.28
N ASN A 106 -12.65 -13.95 -2.50
CA ASN A 106 -13.55 -14.90 -3.15
C ASN A 106 -12.95 -15.37 -4.51
N PRO A 107 -12.50 -16.63 -4.63
CA PRO A 107 -12.42 -17.64 -3.57
C PRO A 107 -11.31 -17.33 -2.55
N PRO A 108 -11.38 -17.85 -1.32
CA PRO A 108 -10.38 -17.62 -0.29
C PRO A 108 -9.06 -18.32 -0.63
N ASN A 109 -7.93 -17.66 -0.37
CA ASN A 109 -6.62 -18.30 -0.45
C ASN A 109 -6.18 -18.81 0.93
N GLN A 110 -6.56 -20.04 1.23
CA GLN A 110 -6.18 -20.79 2.44
C GLN A 110 -4.72 -21.30 2.43
N ALA A 111 -3.94 -20.96 1.39
CA ALA A 111 -2.55 -21.37 1.20
C ALA A 111 -2.30 -22.88 1.37
N THR A 112 -3.20 -23.75 0.89
CA THR A 112 -3.06 -25.21 1.11
C THR A 112 -2.00 -25.88 0.25
N LYS A 113 -1.55 -25.20 -0.81
CA LYS A 113 -0.54 -25.68 -1.75
C LYS A 113 0.53 -24.63 -2.01
N VAL A 114 1.71 -25.08 -2.41
CA VAL A 114 2.79 -24.25 -2.92
C VAL A 114 3.33 -24.83 -4.23
N VAL A 115 3.72 -23.96 -5.14
CA VAL A 115 4.39 -24.31 -6.39
C VAL A 115 5.68 -23.53 -6.52
N SER A 116 6.73 -24.17 -7.04
CA SER A 116 7.95 -23.47 -7.47
C SER A 116 7.72 -22.79 -8.83
N VAL A 117 8.26 -21.58 -8.98
CA VAL A 117 8.10 -20.76 -10.18
C VAL A 117 9.47 -20.28 -10.60
N THR A 118 10.00 -20.81 -11.70
CA THR A 118 11.28 -20.34 -12.25
C THR A 118 11.01 -19.30 -13.32
N LEU A 119 11.44 -18.06 -13.05
CA LEU A 119 11.41 -16.96 -14.00
C LEU A 119 12.71 -16.99 -14.82
N PRO A 120 12.65 -16.77 -16.15
CA PRO A 120 13.85 -16.71 -16.98
C PRO A 120 14.66 -15.43 -16.71
N ALA A 121 15.94 -15.45 -17.10
CA ALA A 121 16.76 -14.24 -17.16
C ALA A 121 16.10 -13.18 -18.06
N GLY A 122 16.36 -11.91 -17.78
CA GLY A 122 15.76 -10.76 -18.48
C GLY A 122 14.37 -10.37 -17.94
N THR A 123 13.74 -11.18 -17.09
CA THR A 123 12.45 -10.83 -16.47
C THR A 123 12.63 -9.66 -15.51
N THR A 124 11.86 -8.58 -15.67
CA THR A 124 11.75 -7.54 -14.65
C THR A 124 10.71 -7.93 -13.60
N VAL A 125 11.16 -8.01 -12.35
CA VAL A 125 10.35 -8.29 -11.17
C VAL A 125 10.31 -7.08 -10.25
N TYR A 126 9.32 -7.02 -9.38
CA TYR A 126 9.16 -5.93 -8.41
C TYR A 126 9.18 -6.51 -7.00
N GLN A 127 10.23 -6.21 -6.24
CA GLN A 127 10.53 -6.84 -4.96
C GLN A 127 10.33 -5.87 -3.80
N GLY A 128 9.73 -6.34 -2.71
CA GLY A 128 9.55 -5.55 -1.51
C GLY A 128 9.00 -6.39 -0.36
N ILE A 129 8.56 -5.70 0.69
CA ILE A 129 7.94 -6.33 1.86
C ILE A 129 6.43 -6.24 1.73
N VAL A 130 5.71 -7.29 2.11
CA VAL A 130 4.24 -7.31 2.08
C VAL A 130 3.66 -6.29 3.06
N ALA A 131 2.72 -5.47 2.59
CA ALA A 131 1.92 -4.58 3.43
C ALA A 131 0.89 -5.37 4.26
N PRO A 132 0.50 -4.88 5.44
CA PRO A 132 -0.59 -5.49 6.20
C PRO A 132 -1.93 -5.39 5.45
N GLN A 133 -2.84 -6.33 5.73
CA GLN A 133 -4.25 -6.29 5.34
C GLN A 133 -5.13 -6.16 6.59
N ASN A 134 -6.39 -5.75 6.42
CA ASN A 134 -7.30 -5.59 7.55
C ASN A 134 -8.02 -6.92 7.91
N PRO A 135 -8.06 -7.33 9.19
CA PRO A 135 -7.43 -6.67 10.34
C PRO A 135 -5.93 -7.03 10.45
N ALA A 136 -5.10 -6.03 10.77
CA ALA A 136 -3.64 -6.14 10.69
C ALA A 136 -3.02 -7.08 11.74
N ASP A 137 -3.72 -7.37 12.83
CA ASP A 137 -3.32 -8.38 13.81
C ASP A 137 -3.43 -9.81 13.25
N CYS A 138 -4.40 -10.05 12.36
CA CYS A 138 -4.51 -11.31 11.64
C CYS A 138 -3.64 -11.37 10.39
N TYR A 139 -3.55 -10.26 9.64
CA TYR A 139 -2.78 -10.18 8.39
C TYR A 139 -1.69 -9.11 8.46
N PRO A 140 -0.67 -9.28 9.31
CA PRO A 140 0.37 -8.27 9.53
C PRO A 140 1.28 -8.06 8.32
N GLY A 141 1.31 -9.01 7.37
CA GLY A 141 2.27 -9.01 6.28
C GLY A 141 3.69 -9.19 6.82
N GLY A 142 4.66 -8.56 6.16
CA GLY A 142 6.07 -8.56 6.58
C GLY A 142 6.96 -9.63 5.96
N GLY A 143 6.39 -10.60 5.24
CA GLY A 143 7.17 -11.48 4.37
C GLY A 143 7.68 -10.75 3.12
N GLN A 144 8.59 -11.40 2.39
CA GLN A 144 9.02 -10.92 1.08
C GLN A 144 7.91 -11.14 0.05
N GLN A 145 7.67 -10.15 -0.80
CA GLN A 145 6.81 -10.27 -1.99
C GLN A 145 7.52 -9.82 -3.26
N THR A 146 7.28 -10.60 -4.31
CA THR A 146 7.72 -10.34 -5.67
C THR A 146 6.50 -10.29 -6.58
N PHE A 147 6.31 -9.19 -7.29
CA PHE A 147 5.28 -9.05 -8.31
C PHE A 147 5.88 -9.19 -9.72
N ILE A 148 5.17 -9.93 -10.59
CA ILE A 148 5.46 -10.02 -12.02
C ILE A 148 4.28 -9.49 -12.83
N LYS A 149 4.54 -8.81 -13.94
CA LYS A 149 3.49 -8.24 -14.79
C LYS A 149 2.72 -9.30 -15.56
N ASP A 150 3.44 -10.22 -16.20
CA ASP A 150 2.89 -11.29 -17.01
C ASP A 150 3.18 -12.65 -16.36
N SER A 151 2.17 -13.25 -15.73
CA SER A 151 2.28 -14.60 -15.15
C SER A 151 2.01 -15.72 -16.17
N ARG A 152 1.72 -15.36 -17.43
CA ARG A 152 1.38 -16.28 -18.52
C ARG A 152 2.45 -16.34 -19.60
N ASP A 153 3.56 -15.64 -19.43
CA ASP A 153 4.75 -15.80 -20.26
C ASP A 153 5.11 -17.30 -20.36
N ALA A 154 5.22 -17.77 -21.60
CA ALA A 154 5.47 -19.17 -21.93
C ALA A 154 6.84 -19.68 -21.43
N ASN A 155 7.78 -18.78 -21.15
CA ASN A 155 9.11 -19.12 -20.63
C ASN A 155 9.12 -19.28 -19.10
N ILE A 156 8.04 -18.92 -18.40
CA ILE A 156 7.92 -19.16 -16.96
C ILE A 156 7.65 -20.66 -16.73
N GLN A 157 8.54 -21.29 -15.98
CA GLN A 157 8.38 -22.69 -15.60
C GLN A 157 7.64 -22.78 -14.27
N TRP A 158 6.44 -23.36 -14.32
CA TRP A 158 5.63 -23.64 -13.15
C TRP A 158 5.83 -25.11 -12.77
N GLY A 159 6.30 -25.37 -11.56
CA GLY A 159 6.47 -26.72 -11.06
C GLY A 159 5.14 -27.43 -10.78
N GLU A 160 5.26 -28.65 -10.27
CA GLU A 160 4.13 -29.36 -9.69
C GLU A 160 3.75 -28.77 -8.33
N GLY A 161 2.44 -28.64 -8.11
CA GLY A 161 1.92 -28.14 -6.85
C GLY A 161 2.06 -29.20 -5.76
N ARG A 162 2.61 -28.83 -4.61
CA ARG A 162 2.68 -29.69 -3.44
C ARG A 162 1.80 -29.16 -2.31
N ALA A 163 1.18 -30.05 -1.56
CA ALA A 163 0.48 -29.68 -0.33
C ALA A 163 1.48 -29.16 0.72
N ILE A 164 0.99 -28.32 1.62
CA ILE A 164 1.73 -27.90 2.83
C ILE A 164 0.97 -28.29 4.08
N THR A 165 1.58 -28.14 5.25
CA THR A 165 0.93 -28.41 6.53
C THR A 165 -0.19 -27.40 6.77
N VAL A 166 -1.43 -27.88 6.86
CA VAL A 166 -2.60 -27.04 7.12
C VAL A 166 -2.95 -27.12 8.60
N THR A 167 -2.96 -25.96 9.26
CA THR A 167 -3.42 -25.76 10.63
C THR A 167 -4.54 -24.72 10.65
N SER A 168 -5.32 -24.70 11.73
CA SER A 168 -6.39 -23.74 11.91
C SER A 168 -5.82 -22.34 12.14
N LEU A 169 -6.25 -21.38 11.31
CA LEU A 169 -6.03 -19.96 11.57
C LEU A 169 -7.15 -19.45 12.49
N SER A 170 -6.78 -18.75 13.56
CA SER A 170 -7.72 -18.00 14.39
C SER A 170 -7.30 -16.54 14.39
N CYS A 171 -8.12 -15.69 13.76
CA CYS A 171 -8.07 -14.24 13.90
C CYS A 171 -8.93 -13.87 15.11
N ARG A 172 -8.46 -12.97 15.98
CA ARG A 172 -9.26 -12.47 17.10
C ARG A 172 -10.07 -11.25 16.70
#